data_AF-I3S2M7-F1
#
_entry.id   AF-I3S2M7-F1
#
_cell.length_a   1.000
_cell.length_b   1.000
_cell.length_c   1.000
_cell.angle_alpha   90.00
_cell.angle_beta   90.00
_cell.angle_gamma   90.00
#
_symmetry.space_group_name_H-M   'P 1'
#
loop_
_entity.id
_entity.type
_entity.pdbx_description
1 polymer ?
#
loop_
_entity_poly.entity_id
_entity_poly.type
_entity_poly.pdbx_seq_one_letter_code
_entity_poly.pdbx_strand_id
1 'polypeptide(L)'
;MAAKKAIETFSKSLIEEVHKWGCFKQTGVSLRYMMDFGSKPTSKNLLISAQFLHKELAIRIARRAVELERLPCDLSQKPAVLKVRDWYLGFVPRY
;
A
#
# COMPACT_ATOMS: atom_id res chain seq x y z
N MET A 1 5.17 -23.19 -19.87
CA MET A 1 5.99 -23.12 -18.64
C MET A 1 6.91 -21.88 -18.58
N ALA A 2 6.47 -20.71 -19.08
CA ALA A 2 7.26 -19.47 -19.03
C ALA A 2 6.62 -18.36 -18.16
N ALA A 3 5.28 -18.33 -18.06
CA ALA A 3 4.57 -17.35 -17.22
C ALA A 3 4.65 -17.66 -15.70
N LYS A 4 5.03 -18.88 -15.32
CA LYS A 4 5.23 -19.26 -13.90
C LYS A 4 6.56 -18.75 -13.31
N LYS A 5 7.49 -18.28 -14.15
CA LYS A 5 8.86 -17.90 -13.74
C LYS A 5 9.07 -16.39 -13.51
N ALA A 6 8.05 -15.56 -13.73
CA ALA A 6 8.10 -14.13 -13.40
C ALA A 6 7.48 -13.80 -12.03
N ILE A 7 6.89 -14.80 -11.37
CA ILE A 7 6.08 -14.68 -10.13
C ILE A 7 6.85 -15.25 -8.91
N GLU A 8 8.06 -15.77 -9.12
CA GLU A 8 8.86 -16.35 -8.05
C GLU A 8 9.57 -15.27 -7.22
N THR A 9 9.06 -15.14 -5.99
CA THR A 9 9.72 -14.60 -4.81
C THR A 9 10.04 -13.11 -4.91
N PHE A 10 9.04 -12.29 -4.55
CA PHE A 10 9.34 -10.96 -4.01
C PHE A 10 10.56 -11.06 -3.09
N SER A 11 11.53 -10.17 -3.25
CA SER A 11 12.76 -10.23 -2.45
C SER A 11 12.39 -10.23 -0.97
N LYS A 12 13.14 -10.97 -0.15
CA LYS A 12 12.94 -10.95 1.31
C LYS A 12 12.90 -9.51 1.85
N SER A 13 13.73 -8.63 1.28
CA SER A 13 13.73 -7.19 1.57
C SER A 13 12.39 -6.52 1.31
N LEU A 14 11.70 -6.83 0.21
CA LEU A 14 10.39 -6.21 -0.09
C LEU A 14 9.34 -6.66 0.93
N ILE A 15 9.34 -7.94 1.29
CA ILE A 15 8.40 -8.48 2.29
C ILE A 15 8.66 -7.82 3.66
N GLU A 16 9.92 -7.65 4.04
CA GLU A 16 10.31 -6.91 5.24
C GLU A 16 9.86 -5.46 5.21
N GLU A 17 10.02 -4.76 4.07
CA GLU A 17 9.52 -3.41 3.87
C GLU A 17 7.99 -3.34 3.99
N VAL A 18 7.27 -4.24 3.34
CA VAL A 18 5.81 -4.31 3.41
C VAL A 18 5.34 -4.51 4.85
N HIS A 19 5.96 -5.41 5.60
CA HIS A 19 5.64 -5.58 7.02
C HIS A 19 5.97 -4.33 7.84
N LYS A 20 7.14 -3.71 7.61
CA LYS A 20 7.56 -2.46 8.26
C LYS A 20 6.55 -1.34 8.00
N TRP A 21 6.20 -1.09 6.73
CA TRP A 21 5.21 -0.09 6.32
C TRP A 21 3.82 -0.40 6.88
N GLY A 22 3.42 -1.68 6.88
CA GLY A 22 2.16 -2.17 7.41
C GLY A 22 2.00 -2.00 8.92
N CYS A 23 3.10 -1.82 9.67
CA CYS A 23 3.07 -1.57 11.12
C CYS A 23 2.85 -0.09 11.49
N PHE A 24 3.05 0.87 10.57
CA PHE A 24 2.84 2.29 10.89
C PHE A 24 1.36 2.61 11.12
N LYS A 25 1.08 3.56 12.02
CA LYS A 25 -0.28 4.04 12.27
C LYS A 25 -0.77 4.84 11.05
N GLN A 26 -1.99 4.54 10.59
CA GLN A 26 -2.65 5.31 9.54
C GLN A 26 -3.10 6.67 10.09
N THR A 27 -2.97 7.70 9.26
CA THR A 27 -3.42 9.05 9.59
C THR A 27 -4.87 9.21 9.15
N GLY A 28 -5.77 9.39 10.12
CA GLY A 28 -7.16 9.75 9.83
C GLY A 28 -7.26 11.20 9.36
N VAL A 29 -8.05 11.44 8.31
CA VAL A 29 -8.40 12.78 7.84
C VAL A 29 -9.92 12.95 7.99
N SER A 30 -10.34 14.06 8.60
CA SER A 30 -11.75 14.37 8.74
C SER A 30 -12.29 15.01 7.47
N LEU A 31 -13.59 14.86 7.23
CA LEU A 31 -14.25 15.50 6.07
C LEU A 31 -14.08 17.03 6.10
N ARG A 32 -14.18 17.64 7.29
CA ARG A 32 -13.94 19.07 7.48
C ARG A 32 -12.52 19.48 7.06
N TYR A 33 -11.50 18.75 7.53
CA TYR A 33 -10.12 19.03 7.14
C TYR A 33 -9.92 18.91 5.62
N MET A 34 -10.49 17.89 4.98
CA MET A 34 -10.38 17.71 3.53
C MET A 34 -11.01 18.87 2.75
N MET A 35 -12.17 19.34 3.19
CA MET A 35 -12.84 20.51 2.59
C MET A 35 -12.01 21.78 2.78
N ASP A 36 -11.55 22.05 4.00
CA ASP A 36 -10.78 23.24 4.33
C ASP A 36 -9.44 23.26 3.55
N PHE A 37 -8.73 22.13 3.51
CA PHE A 37 -7.46 21.97 2.80
C PHE A 37 -7.61 22.18 1.28
N GLY A 38 -8.70 21.68 0.70
CA GLY A 38 -9.01 21.79 -0.73
C GLY A 38 -9.64 23.13 -1.14
N SER A 39 -10.16 23.91 -0.20
CA SER A 39 -10.94 25.13 -0.48
C SER A 39 -10.17 26.21 -1.25
N LYS A 40 -8.86 26.33 -1.00
CA LYS A 40 -7.95 27.27 -1.65
C LYS A 40 -6.67 26.56 -2.08
N PRO A 41 -6.62 26.00 -3.30
CA PRO A 41 -5.43 25.31 -3.77
C PRO A 41 -4.27 26.30 -3.97
N THR A 42 -3.12 25.95 -3.42
CA THR A 42 -1.86 26.70 -3.59
C THR A 42 -0.74 25.72 -3.90
N SER A 43 0.35 26.17 -4.52
CA SER A 43 1.52 25.30 -4.78
C SER A 43 2.08 24.67 -3.51
N LYS A 44 2.00 25.39 -2.38
CA LYS A 44 2.36 24.87 -1.06
C LYS A 44 1.43 23.74 -0.63
N ASN A 45 0.10 23.92 -0.73
CA ASN A 45 -0.87 22.88 -0.39
C ASN A 45 -0.70 21.65 -1.29
N LEU A 46 -0.42 21.85 -2.58
CA LEU A 46 -0.15 20.76 -3.51
C LEU A 46 1.07 19.95 -3.06
N LEU A 47 2.19 20.60 -2.73
CA LEU A 47 3.39 19.93 -2.22
C LEU A 47 3.12 19.15 -0.93
N ILE A 48 2.42 19.76 0.04
CA ILE A 48 2.05 19.11 1.30
C ILE A 48 1.20 17.86 1.03
N SER A 49 0.22 17.96 0.12
CA SER A 49 -0.65 16.83 -0.22
C SER A 49 0.13 15.69 -0.88
N ALA A 50 1.08 16.01 -1.76
CA ALA A 50 1.92 15.02 -2.42
C ALA A 50 2.83 14.29 -1.42
N GLN A 51 3.46 15.01 -0.49
CA GLN A 51 4.27 14.43 0.58
C GLN A 51 3.45 13.56 1.52
N PHE A 52 2.25 14.01 1.88
CA PHE A 52 1.31 13.23 2.69
C PHE A 52 0.92 11.93 1.98
N LEU A 53 0.46 12.01 0.72
CA LEU A 53 0.02 10.85 -0.06
C LEU A 53 1.17 9.87 -0.28
N HIS A 54 2.38 10.36 -0.58
CA HIS A 54 3.55 9.50 -0.78
C HIS A 54 3.79 8.56 0.41
N LYS A 55 3.69 9.09 1.64
CA LYS A 55 3.87 8.31 2.86
C LYS A 55 2.63 7.51 3.24
N GLU A 56 1.46 8.15 3.23
CA GLU A 56 0.21 7.55 3.73
C GLU A 56 -0.29 6.41 2.83
N LEU A 57 -0.13 6.54 1.50
CA LEU A 57 -0.51 5.48 0.57
C LEU A 57 0.36 4.23 0.77
N ALA A 58 1.66 4.39 0.96
CA ALA A 58 2.57 3.27 1.23
C ALA A 58 2.14 2.49 2.48
N ILE A 59 1.81 3.19 3.58
CA ILE A 59 1.32 2.59 4.83
C ILE A 59 0.02 1.80 4.60
N ARG A 60 -0.96 2.43 3.93
CA ARG A 60 -2.29 1.81 3.71
C ARG A 60 -2.22 0.61 2.80
N ILE A 61 -1.48 0.71 1.69
CA ILE A 61 -1.31 -0.37 0.72
C ILE A 61 -0.56 -1.54 1.37
N ALA A 62 0.53 -1.27 2.08
CA ALA A 62 1.29 -2.30 2.77
C ALA A 62 0.42 -3.06 3.79
N ARG A 63 -0.41 -2.35 4.57
CA ARG A 63 -1.34 -3.02 5.49
C ARG A 63 -2.34 -3.91 4.75
N ARG A 64 -2.88 -3.48 3.61
CA ARG A 64 -3.80 -4.33 2.82
C ARG A 64 -3.11 -5.55 2.23
N ALA A 65 -1.87 -5.43 1.78
CA ALA A 65 -1.08 -6.58 1.35
C ALA A 65 -0.93 -7.61 2.48
N VAL A 66 -0.59 -7.17 3.70
CA VAL A 66 -0.46 -8.04 4.88
C VAL A 66 -1.80 -8.67 5.29
N GLU A 67 -2.91 -7.94 5.18
CA GLU A 67 -4.24 -8.48 5.46
C GLU A 67 -4.64 -9.59 4.47
N LEU A 68 -4.33 -9.42 3.18
CA LEU A 68 -4.60 -10.43 2.15
C LEU A 68 -3.82 -11.73 2.38
N GLU A 69 -2.60 -11.63 2.91
CA GLU A 69 -1.79 -12.80 3.28
C GLU A 69 -2.37 -13.57 4.47
N ARG A 70 -3.04 -12.87 5.40
CA ARG A 70 -3.59 -13.43 6.64
C ARG A 70 -5.04 -13.93 6.52
N LEU A 71 -5.60 -13.94 5.31
CA LEU A 71 -6.97 -14.41 5.10
C LEU A 71 -7.12 -15.90 5.48
N PRO A 72 -8.23 -16.28 6.15
CA PRO A 72 -8.44 -17.63 6.68
C PRO A 72 -8.82 -18.64 5.58
N CYS A 73 -8.88 -19.93 5.95
CA CYS A 73 -9.45 -21.03 5.14
C CYS A 73 -8.84 -21.13 3.73
N ASP A 74 -7.52 -20.94 3.61
CA ASP A 74 -6.77 -20.94 2.35
C ASP A 74 -7.26 -19.90 1.32
N LEU A 75 -8.03 -18.90 1.76
CA LEU A 75 -8.51 -17.83 0.90
C LEU A 75 -7.34 -17.00 0.38
N SER A 76 -6.29 -16.82 1.19
CA SER A 76 -5.03 -16.17 0.79
C SER A 76 -4.33 -16.86 -0.38
N GLN A 77 -4.60 -18.15 -0.62
CA GLN A 77 -4.03 -18.94 -1.71
C GLN A 77 -4.89 -18.95 -2.98
N LYS A 78 -6.09 -18.34 -2.96
CA LYS A 78 -6.94 -18.28 -4.16
C LYS A 78 -6.25 -17.42 -5.23
N PRO A 79 -6.25 -17.84 -6.51
CA PRO A 79 -5.56 -17.13 -7.59
C PRO A 79 -5.95 -15.65 -7.72
N ALA A 80 -7.23 -15.31 -7.50
CA ALA A 80 -7.70 -13.92 -7.55
C ALA A 80 -7.11 -13.08 -6.40
N VAL A 81 -6.96 -13.65 -5.21
CA VAL A 81 -6.39 -12.98 -4.04
C VAL A 81 -4.90 -12.75 -4.22
N LEU A 82 -4.18 -13.76 -4.71
CA LEU A 82 -2.75 -13.64 -5.04
C LEU A 82 -2.53 -12.53 -6.08
N LYS A 83 -3.34 -12.49 -7.13
CA LYS A 83 -3.26 -11.45 -8.17
C LYS A 83 -3.42 -10.02 -7.60
N VAL A 84 -4.38 -9.83 -6.70
CA VAL A 84 -4.63 -8.53 -6.07
C VAL A 84 -3.52 -8.18 -5.06
N ARG A 85 -3.04 -9.14 -4.29
CA ARG A 85 -1.88 -8.96 -3.40
C ARG A 85 -0.66 -8.51 -4.19
N ASP A 86 -0.39 -9.15 -5.33
CA ASP A 86 0.77 -8.85 -6.16
C ASP A 86 0.68 -7.43 -6.76
N TRP A 87 -0.52 -6.95 -7.07
CA TRP A 87 -0.73 -5.54 -7.43
C TRP A 87 -0.32 -4.60 -6.30
N TYR A 88 -0.77 -4.86 -5.06
CA TYR A 88 -0.40 -4.04 -3.91
C TYR A 88 1.10 -4.03 -3.63
N LEU A 89 1.75 -5.18 -3.73
CA LEU A 89 3.21 -5.30 -3.55
C LEU A 89 4.00 -4.49 -4.59
N GLY A 90 3.45 -4.31 -5.79
CA GLY A 90 4.03 -3.44 -6.82
C GLY A 90 4.08 -1.95 -6.45
N PHE A 91 3.22 -1.48 -5.53
CA PHE A 91 3.14 -0.07 -5.12
C PHE A 91 3.97 0.26 -3.88
N VAL A 92 4.45 -0.73 -3.13
CA VAL A 92 5.23 -0.46 -1.91
C VAL A 92 6.62 0.05 -2.30
N PRO A 93 7.06 1.20 -1.74
CA PRO A 93 8.37 1.75 -2.07
C PRO A 93 9.52 0.85 -1.61
N ARG A 94 10.62 0.87 -2.37
CA ARG A 94 11.79 -0.02 -2.23
C ARG A 94 13.07 0.77 -1.91
N TYR A 95 13.14 1.41 -0.75
CA TYR A 95 14.21 2.37 -0.42
C TYR A 95 15.20 1.81 0.59
#